data_AF-A0A4Y8IF88-F1
#
_entry.id   AF-A0A4Y8IF88-F1
#
_cell.length_a   1.000
_cell.length_b   1.000
_cell.length_c   1.000
_cell.angle_alpha   90.00
_cell.angle_beta   90.00
_cell.angle_gamma   90.00
#
_symmetry.space_group_name_H-M   'P 1'
#
loop_
_entity.id
_entity.type
_entity.pdbx_description
1 polymer ?
#
loop_
_entity_poly.entity_id
_entity_poly.type
_entity_poly.pdbx_seq_one_letter_code
_entity_poly.pdbx_strand_id
1 'polypeptide(L)'
;MNKEQYLKELKQLLSPLTKEERDEILYDYREHFDNGMRDGKTELEIINELGLPNEVAENMLEELPDAEQQPKKSNTDYARMIVLAIVLIFVNCIFVLAPVVAIIGAYISLYSVVFTFIFSPFVFLYHSLVNDVGSVIASLFTLGMGISAGVLVFLALLWIGKWIYRIIRMYINFNIKLVRGY
;
A
#
# COMPACT_ATOMS: atom_id res chain seq x y z
N MET A 1 -4.97 -14.81 -54.04
CA MET A 1 -5.13 -14.42 -52.64
C MET A 1 -5.30 -12.91 -52.59
N ASN A 2 -6.17 -12.40 -51.73
CA ASN A 2 -6.37 -10.95 -51.51
C ASN A 2 -5.81 -10.52 -50.14
N LYS A 3 -5.74 -9.21 -49.86
CA LYS A 3 -5.20 -8.65 -48.60
C LYS A 3 -5.79 -9.32 -47.35
N GLU A 4 -7.12 -9.45 -47.31
CA GLU A 4 -7.83 -10.02 -46.15
C GLU A 4 -7.51 -11.50 -45.93
N GLN A 5 -7.36 -12.26 -47.01
CA GLN A 5 -6.93 -13.66 -46.95
C GLN A 5 -5.49 -13.78 -46.43
N TYR A 6 -4.58 -12.92 -46.92
CA TYR A 6 -3.18 -12.88 -46.49
C TYR A 6 -3.07 -12.62 -44.98
N LEU A 7 -3.70 -11.55 -44.49
CA LEU A 7 -3.64 -11.17 -43.08
C LEU A 7 -4.31 -12.22 -42.17
N LYS A 8 -5.35 -12.88 -42.64
CA LYS A 8 -6.02 -13.96 -41.89
C LYS A 8 -5.12 -15.18 -41.74
N GLU A 9 -4.43 -15.57 -42.81
CA GLU A 9 -3.50 -16.71 -42.82
C GLU A 9 -2.27 -16.39 -41.96
N LEU A 10 -1.66 -15.21 -42.13
CA LEU A 10 -0.56 -14.72 -41.30
C LEU A 10 -0.92 -14.71 -39.80
N LYS A 11 -2.13 -14.26 -39.45
CA LYS A 11 -2.63 -14.28 -38.06
C LYS A 11 -2.72 -15.69 -37.47
N GLN A 12 -3.07 -16.69 -38.28
CA GLN A 12 -3.15 -18.08 -37.83
C GLN A 12 -1.76 -18.67 -37.61
N LEU A 13 -0.82 -18.36 -38.50
CA LEU A 13 0.56 -18.83 -38.43
C LEU A 13 1.33 -18.21 -37.27
N LEU A 14 1.07 -16.93 -36.95
CA LEU A 14 1.59 -16.22 -35.79
C LEU A 14 0.84 -16.52 -34.48
N SER A 15 0.08 -17.62 -34.40
CA SER A 15 -0.61 -18.04 -33.17
C SER A 15 0.30 -18.34 -31.96
N PRO A 16 1.60 -18.70 -32.10
CA PRO A 16 2.51 -18.85 -30.97
C PRO A 16 2.86 -17.55 -30.22
N LEU A 17 2.71 -16.39 -30.86
CA LEU A 17 3.01 -15.08 -30.26
C LEU A 17 1.92 -14.61 -29.28
N THR A 18 2.24 -13.65 -28.41
CA THR A 18 1.20 -13.00 -27.60
C THR A 18 0.23 -12.23 -28.48
N LYS A 19 -0.96 -11.93 -27.93
CA LYS A 19 -1.98 -11.21 -28.68
C LYS A 19 -1.48 -9.82 -29.09
N GLU A 20 -0.78 -9.16 -28.18
CA GLU A 20 -0.22 -7.82 -28.36
C GLU A 20 0.81 -7.81 -29.49
N GLU A 21 1.81 -8.68 -29.45
CA GLU A 21 2.86 -8.79 -30.49
C GLU A 21 2.27 -9.13 -31.86
N ARG A 22 1.31 -10.08 -31.89
CA ARG A 22 0.66 -10.46 -33.15
C ARG A 22 -0.18 -9.33 -33.74
N ASP A 23 -0.90 -8.57 -32.91
CA ASP A 23 -1.74 -7.47 -33.39
C ASP A 23 -0.87 -6.30 -33.88
N GLU A 24 0.31 -6.07 -33.29
CA GLU A 24 1.33 -5.10 -33.77
C GLU A 24 1.88 -5.50 -35.14
N ILE A 25 2.35 -6.75 -35.31
CA ILE A 25 2.84 -7.25 -36.60
C ILE A 25 1.75 -7.14 -37.68
N LEU A 26 0.52 -7.53 -37.37
CA LEU A 26 -0.59 -7.43 -38.33
C LEU A 26 -0.95 -5.99 -38.69
N TYR A 27 -0.68 -5.03 -37.81
CA TYR A 27 -0.86 -3.61 -38.08
C TYR A 27 0.16 -3.12 -39.11
N ASP A 28 1.44 -3.46 -38.93
CA ASP A 28 2.51 -3.06 -39.85
C ASP A 28 2.27 -3.61 -41.26
N TYR A 29 1.90 -4.88 -41.37
CA TYR A 29 1.55 -5.48 -42.67
C TYR A 29 0.33 -4.82 -43.30
N ARG A 30 -0.68 -4.46 -42.51
CA ARG A 30 -1.85 -3.74 -43.00
C ARG A 30 -1.47 -2.38 -43.57
N GLU A 31 -0.60 -1.66 -42.88
CA GLU A 31 -0.08 -0.36 -43.34
C GLU A 31 0.73 -0.52 -44.63
N HIS A 32 1.53 -1.58 -44.75
CA HIS A 32 2.31 -1.87 -45.95
C HIS A 32 1.41 -2.14 -47.17
N PHE A 33 0.32 -2.89 -47.00
CA PHE A 33 -0.69 -3.07 -48.04
C PHE A 33 -1.39 -1.76 -48.42
N ASP A 34 -1.74 -0.93 -47.43
CA ASP A 34 -2.40 0.34 -47.69
C ASP A 34 -1.50 1.33 -48.42
N ASN A 35 -0.20 1.36 -48.09
CA ASN A 35 0.80 2.18 -48.78
C ASN A 35 1.03 1.70 -50.22
N GLY A 36 1.20 0.39 -50.45
CA GLY A 36 1.37 -0.15 -51.79
C GLY A 36 0.17 0.11 -52.72
N MET A 37 -1.05 0.04 -52.18
CA MET A 37 -2.27 0.37 -52.93
C MET A 37 -2.36 1.87 -53.27
N ARG A 38 -1.85 2.75 -52.40
CA ARG A 38 -1.77 4.21 -52.67
C ARG A 38 -0.75 4.54 -53.76
N ASP A 39 0.31 3.75 -53.85
CA ASP A 39 1.32 3.85 -54.90
C ASP A 39 0.86 3.22 -56.24
N GLY A 40 -0.39 2.74 -56.30
CA GLY A 40 -1.00 2.21 -57.52
C GLY A 40 -0.67 0.74 -57.81
N LYS A 41 -0.05 0.03 -56.88
CA LYS A 41 0.19 -1.42 -56.99
C LYS A 41 -1.10 -2.20 -56.73
N THR A 42 -1.22 -3.36 -57.36
CA THR A 42 -2.30 -4.30 -57.07
C THR A 42 -1.98 -5.15 -55.85
N GLU A 43 -3.00 -5.67 -55.17
CA GLU A 43 -2.78 -6.57 -54.01
C GLU A 43 -1.90 -7.78 -54.35
N LEU A 44 -1.99 -8.30 -55.58
CA LEU A 44 -1.17 -9.42 -56.03
C LEU A 44 0.31 -9.03 -56.18
N GLU A 45 0.61 -7.81 -56.64
CA GLU A 45 1.98 -7.32 -56.72
C GLU A 45 2.58 -7.13 -55.33
N ILE A 46 1.80 -6.60 -54.39
CA ILE A 46 2.23 -6.43 -53.00
C ILE A 46 2.48 -7.79 -52.34
N ILE A 47 1.62 -8.80 -52.59
CA ILE A 47 1.82 -10.16 -52.09
C ILE A 47 3.10 -10.77 -52.69
N ASN A 48 3.37 -10.57 -53.98
CA ASN A 48 4.60 -11.08 -54.61
C ASN A 48 5.86 -10.40 -54.04
N GLU A 49 5.78 -9.15 -53.61
CA GLU A 49 6.88 -8.44 -52.95
C GLU A 49 7.10 -8.91 -51.51
N LEU A 50 6.02 -9.20 -50.77
CA LEU A 50 6.08 -9.64 -49.37
C LEU A 50 6.42 -11.12 -49.21
N GLY A 51 6.11 -11.95 -50.21
CA GLY A 51 6.29 -13.41 -50.16
C GLY A 51 5.03 -14.15 -49.68
N LEU A 52 5.14 -15.46 -49.46
CA LEU A 52 4.02 -16.27 -48.98
C LEU A 52 3.83 -16.10 -47.46
N PRO A 53 2.59 -16.05 -46.93
CA PRO A 53 2.32 -15.91 -45.51
C PRO A 53 3.04 -16.96 -44.64
N ASN A 54 3.15 -18.19 -45.16
CA ASN A 54 3.87 -19.29 -44.51
C ASN A 54 5.36 -18.99 -44.34
N GLU A 55 6.03 -18.58 -45.42
CA GLU A 55 7.47 -18.28 -45.40
C GLU A 55 7.78 -17.07 -44.50
N VAL A 56 6.93 -16.04 -44.57
CA VAL A 56 7.06 -14.86 -43.70
C VAL A 56 6.91 -15.23 -42.23
N ALA A 57 5.91 -16.04 -41.89
CA ALA A 57 5.69 -16.48 -40.51
C ALA A 57 6.80 -17.41 -40.01
N GLU A 58 7.29 -18.33 -40.84
CA GLU A 58 8.38 -19.24 -40.51
C GLU A 58 9.67 -18.47 -40.22
N ASN A 59 10.06 -17.55 -41.11
CA ASN A 59 11.23 -16.68 -40.89
C ASN A 59 11.09 -15.84 -39.61
N MET A 60 9.91 -15.26 -39.36
CA MET A 60 9.64 -14.51 -38.13
C MET A 60 9.74 -15.38 -36.88
N LEU A 61 9.28 -16.63 -36.94
CA LEU A 61 9.29 -17.54 -35.79
C LEU A 61 10.69 -18.14 -35.57
N GLU A 62 11.49 -18.30 -36.61
CA GLU A 62 12.90 -18.75 -36.54
C GLU A 62 13.86 -17.66 -36.04
N GLU A 63 13.60 -16.40 -36.38
CA GLU A 63 14.38 -15.24 -35.89
C GLU A 63 14.08 -14.88 -34.43
N LEU A 64 13.00 -15.42 -33.85
CA LEU A 64 12.76 -15.28 -32.42
C LEU A 64 13.79 -16.13 -31.68
N PRO A 65 14.71 -15.51 -30.90
CA PRO A 65 15.52 -16.30 -29.97
C PRO A 65 14.55 -17.08 -29.11
N ASP A 66 14.72 -18.41 -29.05
CA ASP A 66 13.89 -19.36 -28.30
C ASP A 66 13.02 -18.60 -27.31
N ALA A 67 11.75 -18.41 -27.64
CA ALA A 67 10.76 -17.79 -26.76
C ALA A 67 10.46 -18.73 -25.58
N GLU A 68 11.50 -19.37 -25.04
CA GLU A 68 11.59 -19.80 -23.68
C GLU A 68 11.33 -18.59 -22.78
N GLN A 69 10.15 -18.68 -22.17
CA GLN A 69 9.89 -18.17 -20.84
C GLN A 69 9.60 -16.66 -20.79
N GLN A 70 8.49 -16.24 -21.42
CA GLN A 70 7.57 -15.48 -20.57
C GLN A 70 7.25 -16.39 -19.37
N PRO A 71 7.63 -16.05 -18.13
CA PRO A 71 7.28 -16.88 -17.00
C PRO A 71 5.75 -16.93 -17.01
N LYS A 72 5.17 -18.09 -17.34
CA LYS A 72 3.78 -18.40 -17.00
C LYS A 72 3.67 -17.99 -15.54
N LYS A 73 2.96 -16.89 -15.24
CA LYS A 73 2.74 -16.42 -13.87
C LYS A 73 2.27 -17.62 -13.09
N SER A 74 3.20 -18.26 -12.38
CA SER A 74 2.91 -19.54 -11.80
C SER A 74 2.09 -19.25 -10.55
N ASN A 75 1.26 -20.19 -10.10
CA ASN A 75 0.57 -20.03 -8.81
C ASN A 75 1.57 -19.72 -7.67
N THR A 76 2.84 -20.07 -7.84
CA THR A 76 3.97 -19.71 -6.97
C THR A 76 4.24 -18.20 -6.90
N ASP A 77 4.05 -17.43 -7.98
CA ASP A 77 4.24 -15.98 -7.96
C ASP A 77 3.11 -15.27 -7.21
N TYR A 78 1.87 -15.73 -7.38
CA TYR A 78 0.74 -15.25 -6.61
C TYR A 78 0.86 -15.64 -5.12
N ALA A 79 1.24 -16.88 -4.83
CA ALA A 79 1.51 -17.32 -3.46
C ALA A 79 2.64 -16.51 -2.82
N ARG A 80 3.73 -16.26 -3.56
CA ARG A 80 4.85 -15.41 -3.11
C ARG A 80 4.41 -13.97 -2.86
N MET A 81 3.59 -13.38 -3.73
CA MET A 81 3.03 -12.04 -3.53
C MET A 81 2.10 -11.98 -2.31
N ILE A 82 1.27 -12.99 -2.10
CA ILE A 82 0.40 -13.08 -0.91
C ILE A 82 1.24 -13.20 0.35
N VAL A 83 2.26 -14.07 0.36
CA VAL A 83 3.18 -14.21 1.49
C VAL A 83 3.93 -12.90 1.76
N LEU A 84 4.43 -12.22 0.73
CA LEU A 84 5.06 -10.90 0.85
C LEU A 84 4.08 -9.87 1.42
N ALA A 85 2.84 -9.83 0.94
CA ALA A 85 1.81 -8.93 1.46
C ALA A 85 1.47 -9.22 2.92
N ILE A 86 1.33 -10.49 3.30
CA ILE A 86 1.07 -10.90 4.69
C ILE A 86 2.26 -10.51 5.59
N VAL A 87 3.49 -10.79 5.16
CA VAL A 87 4.70 -10.40 5.89
C VAL A 87 4.78 -8.89 6.04
N LEU A 88 4.51 -8.12 4.98
CA LEU A 88 4.52 -6.67 5.02
C LEU A 88 3.47 -6.12 6.01
N ILE A 89 2.26 -6.69 6.00
CA ILE A 89 1.19 -6.33 6.94
C ILE A 89 1.61 -6.68 8.37
N PHE A 90 2.18 -7.88 8.62
CA PHE A 90 2.61 -8.29 9.94
C PHE A 90 3.75 -7.43 10.49
N VAL A 91 4.76 -7.15 9.66
CA VAL A 91 5.88 -6.27 10.01
C VAL A 91 5.36 -4.86 10.30
N ASN A 92 4.47 -4.32 9.45
CA ASN A 92 3.87 -3.00 9.68
C ASN A 92 3.02 -2.99 10.96
N CYS A 93 2.25 -4.06 11.23
CA CYS A 93 1.48 -4.19 12.45
C CYS A 93 2.39 -4.19 13.69
N ILE A 94 3.47 -4.98 13.70
CA ILE A 94 4.38 -5.00 14.85
C ILE A 94 5.13 -3.67 15.01
N PHE A 95 5.75 -3.16 13.95
CA PHE A 95 6.58 -1.96 14.03
C PHE A 95 5.78 -0.68 14.23
N VAL A 96 4.49 -0.66 13.88
CA VAL A 96 3.67 0.55 14.00
C VAL A 96 2.59 0.41 15.06
N LEU A 97 1.82 -0.68 15.06
CA LEU A 97 0.77 -0.86 16.06
C LEU A 97 1.39 -0.94 17.46
N ALA A 98 2.53 -1.62 17.64
CA ALA A 98 3.13 -1.77 18.97
C ALA A 98 3.55 -0.41 19.58
N PRO A 99 4.26 0.49 18.88
CA PRO A 99 4.50 1.85 19.40
C PRO A 99 3.22 2.62 19.68
N VAL A 100 2.20 2.53 18.82
CA VAL A 100 0.92 3.23 19.03
C VAL A 100 0.23 2.74 20.30
N VAL A 101 0.15 1.42 20.48
CA VAL A 101 -0.42 0.80 21.69
C VAL A 101 0.41 1.17 22.92
N ALA A 102 1.73 1.19 22.82
CA ALA A 102 2.61 1.61 23.92
C ALA A 102 2.37 3.08 24.30
N ILE A 103 2.24 3.99 23.34
CA ILE A 103 1.95 5.42 23.59
C ILE A 103 0.57 5.57 24.25
N ILE A 104 -0.46 4.87 23.76
CA ILE A 104 -1.80 4.91 24.35
C ILE A 104 -1.77 4.33 25.76
N GLY A 105 -1.09 3.20 25.98
CA GLY A 105 -0.94 2.58 27.29
C GLY A 105 -0.23 3.49 28.28
N ALA A 106 0.87 4.13 27.86
CA ALA A 106 1.59 5.11 28.67
C ALA A 106 0.75 6.36 28.96
N TYR A 107 -0.07 6.80 28.01
CA TYR A 107 -1.00 7.92 28.22
C TYR A 107 -2.09 7.57 29.24
N ILE A 108 -2.66 6.35 29.16
CA ILE A 108 -3.64 5.85 30.12
C ILE A 108 -3.03 5.71 31.51
N SER A 109 -1.80 5.18 31.63
CA SER A 109 -1.15 5.03 32.94
C SER A 109 -0.87 6.36 33.63
N LEU A 110 -0.71 7.46 32.87
CA LEU A 110 -0.55 8.79 33.43
C LEU A 110 -1.82 9.30 34.16
N TYR A 111 -3.00 8.78 33.82
CA TYR A 111 -4.22 9.08 34.60
C TYR A 111 -4.18 8.47 36.00
N SER A 112 -3.46 7.36 36.21
CA SER A 112 -3.24 6.81 37.55
C SER A 112 -2.45 7.77 38.45
N VAL A 113 -1.58 8.60 37.86
CA VAL A 113 -0.87 9.66 38.58
C VAL A 113 -1.85 10.73 39.04
N VAL A 114 -2.75 11.19 38.16
CA VAL A 114 -3.82 12.14 38.52
C VAL A 114 -4.67 11.60 39.67
N PHE A 115 -5.06 10.32 39.58
CA PHE A 115 -5.84 9.66 40.62
C PHE A 115 -5.09 9.66 41.97
N THR A 116 -3.81 9.30 41.95
CA THR A 116 -2.96 9.31 43.15
C THR A 116 -2.87 10.70 43.78
N PHE A 117 -2.65 11.75 42.98
CA PHE A 117 -2.55 13.12 43.47
C PHE A 117 -3.85 13.64 44.08
N ILE A 118 -5.00 13.23 43.53
CA ILE A 118 -6.31 13.62 44.04
C ILE A 118 -6.65 12.84 45.32
N PHE A 119 -6.39 11.54 45.38
CA PHE A 119 -6.80 10.69 46.51
C PHE A 119 -5.81 10.64 47.68
N SER A 120 -4.51 10.71 47.42
CA SER A 120 -3.46 10.66 48.46
C SER A 120 -3.71 11.65 49.62
N PRO A 121 -4.07 12.92 49.37
CA PRO A 121 -4.30 13.87 50.45
C PRO A 121 -5.53 13.56 51.32
N PHE A 122 -6.54 12.87 50.79
CA PHE A 122 -7.69 12.43 51.59
C PHE A 122 -7.29 11.36 52.60
N VAL A 123 -6.44 10.42 52.19
CA VAL A 123 -5.90 9.39 53.08
C VAL A 123 -5.05 10.04 54.17
N PHE A 124 -4.22 11.00 53.80
CA PHE A 124 -3.40 11.76 54.76
C PHE A 124 -4.26 12.54 55.76
N LEU A 125 -5.32 13.22 55.30
CA LEU A 125 -6.26 13.94 56.18
C LEU A 125 -6.95 12.99 57.16
N TYR A 126 -7.43 11.84 56.68
CA TYR A 126 -8.06 10.83 57.54
C TYR A 126 -7.10 10.34 58.62
N HIS A 127 -5.85 10.03 58.25
CA HIS A 127 -4.83 9.58 59.20
C HIS A 127 -4.50 10.66 60.25
N SER A 128 -4.41 11.92 59.83
CA SER A 128 -4.18 13.08 60.71
C SER A 128 -5.29 13.22 61.75
N LEU A 129 -6.57 13.07 61.34
CA LEU A 129 -7.73 13.21 62.22
C LEU A 129 -7.89 12.05 63.23
N VAL A 130 -7.62 10.81 62.82
CA VAL A 130 -7.86 9.63 63.67
C VAL A 130 -6.74 9.42 64.68
N ASN A 131 -5.50 9.64 64.27
CA ASN A 131 -4.33 9.30 65.08
C ASN A 131 -3.73 10.53 65.82
N ASP A 132 -4.38 11.70 65.69
CA ASP A 132 -3.95 12.98 66.27
C ASP A 132 -2.48 13.31 65.95
N VAL A 133 -2.07 12.98 64.72
CA VAL A 133 -0.69 13.16 64.23
C VAL A 133 -0.64 14.33 63.27
N GLY A 134 0.08 15.36 63.68
CA GLY A 134 0.30 16.57 62.89
C GLY A 134 -0.79 17.62 63.08
N SER A 135 -0.63 18.74 62.38
CA SER A 135 -1.62 19.83 62.43
C SER A 135 -2.75 19.57 61.43
N VAL A 136 -4.00 19.58 61.90
CA VAL A 136 -5.20 19.48 61.05
C VAL A 136 -5.19 20.58 59.98
N ILE A 137 -4.75 21.79 60.33
CA ILE A 137 -4.62 22.91 59.39
C ILE A 137 -3.62 22.57 58.28
N ALA A 138 -2.46 22.01 58.64
CA ALA A 138 -1.46 21.60 57.66
C ALA A 138 -2.01 20.51 56.71
N SER A 139 -2.75 19.52 57.24
CA SER A 139 -3.36 18.48 56.39
C SER A 139 -4.43 19.01 55.44
N LEU A 140 -5.21 20.03 55.84
CA LEU A 140 -6.15 20.71 54.94
C LEU A 140 -5.42 21.48 53.82
N PHE A 141 -4.28 22.11 54.13
CA PHE A 141 -3.42 22.73 53.12
C PHE A 141 -2.86 21.70 52.13
N THR A 142 -2.37 20.55 52.62
CA THR A 142 -1.90 19.45 51.77
C THR A 142 -3.00 18.92 50.86
N LEU A 143 -4.24 18.85 51.35
CA LEU A 143 -5.41 18.48 50.54
C LEU A 143 -5.66 19.46 49.40
N GLY A 144 -5.69 20.76 49.69
CA GLY A 144 -5.83 21.79 48.66
C GLY A 144 -4.72 21.75 47.61
N MET A 145 -3.47 21.57 48.04
CA MET A 145 -2.32 21.43 47.15
C MET A 145 -2.39 20.17 46.27
N GLY A 146 -2.75 19.01 46.83
CA GLY A 146 -2.82 17.77 46.07
C GLY A 146 -3.93 17.77 45.01
N ILE A 147 -5.12 18.30 45.36
CA ILE A 147 -6.23 18.44 44.40
C ILE A 147 -5.85 19.43 43.30
N SER A 148 -5.32 20.60 43.64
CA SER A 148 -4.93 21.60 42.64
C SER A 148 -3.83 21.07 41.71
N ALA A 149 -2.81 20.39 42.25
CA ALA A 149 -1.78 19.73 41.45
C ALA A 149 -2.37 18.64 40.54
N GLY A 150 -3.28 17.80 41.06
CA GLY A 150 -3.97 16.77 40.27
C GLY A 150 -4.77 17.37 39.11
N VAL A 151 -5.50 18.46 39.33
CA VAL A 151 -6.24 19.18 38.28
C VAL A 151 -5.31 19.79 37.24
N LEU A 152 -4.18 20.38 37.65
CA LEU A 152 -3.19 20.94 36.71
C LEU A 152 -2.59 19.85 35.81
N VAL A 153 -2.22 18.70 36.40
CA VAL A 153 -1.70 17.55 35.63
C VAL A 153 -2.78 17.00 34.69
N PHE A 154 -4.04 16.94 35.14
CA PHE A 154 -5.15 16.52 34.29
C PHE A 154 -5.36 17.46 33.09
N LEU A 155 -5.31 18.78 33.29
CA LEU A 155 -5.40 19.75 32.20
C LEU A 155 -4.24 19.61 31.20
N ALA A 156 -3.01 19.41 31.70
CA ALA A 156 -1.85 19.15 30.85
C ALA A 156 -2.05 17.86 30.01
N LEU A 157 -2.62 16.82 30.63
CA LEU A 157 -2.94 15.56 29.96
C LEU A 157 -3.94 15.73 28.82
N LEU A 158 -5.00 16.53 28.99
CA LEU A 158 -5.94 16.81 27.91
C LEU A 158 -5.27 17.47 26.69
N TRP A 159 -4.27 18.33 26.93
CA TRP A 159 -3.50 18.95 25.85
C TRP A 159 -2.59 17.94 25.14
N ILE A 160 -1.94 17.06 25.90
CA ILE A 160 -1.14 15.94 25.36
C ILE A 160 -2.01 14.99 24.53
N GLY A 161 -3.23 14.68 24.98
CA GLY A 161 -4.17 13.84 24.24
C GLY A 161 -4.52 14.41 22.86
N LYS A 162 -4.72 15.74 22.76
CA LYS A 162 -4.93 16.41 21.46
C LYS A 162 -3.72 16.27 20.53
N TRP A 163 -2.52 16.35 21.08
CA TRP A 163 -1.27 16.15 20.34
C TRP A 163 -1.13 14.71 19.83
N ILE A 164 -1.36 13.72 20.69
CA ILE A 164 -1.34 12.30 20.31
C ILE A 164 -2.35 12.02 19.20
N TYR A 165 -3.58 12.52 19.33
CA TYR A 165 -4.60 12.39 18.28
C TYR A 165 -4.15 12.96 16.93
N ARG A 166 -3.48 14.12 16.94
CA ARG A 166 -2.93 14.74 15.72
C ARG A 166 -1.87 13.86 15.07
N ILE A 167 -0.96 13.28 15.86
CA ILE A 167 0.10 12.38 15.36
C ILE A 167 -0.51 11.13 14.73
N ILE A 168 -1.49 10.50 15.40
CA ILE A 168 -2.19 9.32 14.89
C ILE A 168 -2.90 9.64 13.56
N ARG A 169 -3.62 10.76 13.50
CA ARG A 169 -4.27 11.22 12.25
C ARG A 169 -3.28 11.45 11.12
N MET A 170 -2.13 12.07 11.41
CA MET A 170 -1.07 12.29 10.42
C MET A 170 -0.54 10.97 9.87
N TYR A 171 -0.28 10.01 10.75
CA TYR A 171 0.20 8.68 10.37
C TYR A 171 -0.82 7.90 9.51
N ILE A 172 -2.10 7.90 9.90
CA ILE A 172 -3.17 7.24 9.13
C ILE A 172 -3.27 7.89 7.74
N ASN A 173 -3.26 9.22 7.68
CA ASN A 173 -3.32 9.93 6.41
C ASN A 173 -2.10 9.65 5.52
N PHE A 174 -0.91 9.52 6.10
CA PHE A 174 0.31 9.15 5.38
C PHE A 174 0.20 7.75 4.76
N ASN A 175 -0.32 6.76 5.50
CA ASN A 175 -0.53 5.41 4.96
C ASN A 175 -1.59 5.39 3.85
N ILE A 176 -2.70 6.11 4.05
CA ILE A 176 -3.75 6.22 3.02
C ILE A 176 -3.17 6.85 1.73
N LYS A 177 -2.31 7.85 1.85
CA LYS A 177 -1.63 8.47 0.69
C LYS A 177 -0.71 7.50 -0.04
N LEU A 178 0.12 6.75 0.69
CA LEU A 178 1.01 5.74 0.12
C LEU A 178 0.25 4.64 -0.65
N VAL A 179 -0.87 4.16 -0.08
CA VAL A 179 -1.67 3.11 -0.72
C VAL A 179 -2.43 3.63 -1.95
N ARG A 180 -2.85 4.90 -1.95
CA ARG A 180 -3.58 5.51 -3.07
C ARG A 180 -2.70 6.01 -4.22
N GLY A 181 -1.37 5.91 -4.11
CA GLY A 181 -0.45 6.21 -5.20
C GLY A 181 -0.55 7.67 -5.70
N TYR A 182 -0.24 8.63 -4.83
CA TYR A 182 0.03 10.02 -5.21
C TYR A 182 1.49 10.37 -4.98
#